data_AF-X0U3R3-F1
#
_entry.id   AF-X0U3R3-F1
#
_cell.length_a   1.000
_cell.length_b   1.000
_cell.length_c   1.000
_cell.angle_alpha   90.00
_cell.angle_beta   90.00
_cell.angle_gamma   90.00
#
_symmetry.space_group_name_H-M   'P 1'
#
loop_
_entity.id
_entity.type
_entity.pdbx_description
1 polymer ?
#
loop_
_entity_poly.entity_id
_entity_poly.type
_entity_poly.pdbx_seq_one_letter_code
_entity_poly.pdbx_strand_id
1 'polypeptide(L)'
;VELRSGGASVLAYPGLQLVYANFSLDASPDERKVESIFRNVEAIARSAGGGYVCEAAPTSVKAGRDMFGDLGESGAIVRALKQRFDPTGVLNPGRFAGRN
;
A
#
# COMPACT_ATOMS: atom_id res chain seq x y z
N VAL A 1 11.70 14.57 0.51
CA VAL A 1 11.39 15.71 1.41
C VAL A 1 9.93 15.64 1.86
N GLU A 2 8.98 15.31 0.98
CA GLU A 2 7.53 15.21 1.31
C GLU A 2 7.13 14.06 2.26
N LEU A 3 7.72 12.86 2.13
CA LEU A 3 7.42 11.75 3.05
C LEU A 3 7.82 12.06 4.50
N ARG A 4 8.96 12.74 4.69
CA ARG A 4 9.44 13.15 6.03
C ARG A 4 8.54 14.23 6.64
N SER A 5 8.03 15.18 5.85
CA SER A 5 7.03 16.14 6.34
C SER A 5 5.70 15.47 6.71
N GLY A 6 5.39 14.32 6.12
CA GLY A 6 4.29 13.46 6.53
C GLY A 6 4.55 12.62 7.79
N GLY A 7 5.69 12.81 8.47
CA GLY A 7 6.05 12.09 9.70
C GLY A 7 6.79 10.78 9.48
N ALA A 8 7.26 10.49 8.26
CA ALA A 8 8.02 9.27 8.00
C ALA A 8 9.49 9.39 8.45
N SER A 9 10.01 8.33 9.09
CA SER A 9 11.43 8.01 9.02
C SER A 9 11.72 7.30 7.70
N VAL A 10 12.76 7.73 6.98
CA VAL A 10 13.01 7.28 5.59
C VAL A 10 14.42 6.72 5.43
N LEU A 11 14.51 5.57 4.77
CA LEU A 11 15.73 4.99 4.22
C LEU A 11 15.58 4.88 2.70
N ALA A 12 16.54 5.41 1.95
CA ALA A 12 16.48 5.43 0.48
C ALA A 12 17.70 4.73 -0.10
N TYR A 13 17.48 3.98 -1.17
CA TYR A 13 18.50 3.34 -2.00
C TYR A 13 18.41 3.93 -3.41
N PRO A 14 19.08 5.07 -3.70
CA PRO A 14 18.91 5.78 -4.97
C PRO A 14 19.27 4.93 -6.19
N GLY A 15 20.32 4.11 -6.10
CA GLY A 15 20.74 3.23 -7.19
C GLY A 15 19.74 2.10 -7.50
N LEU A 16 18.83 1.80 -6.58
CA LEU A 16 17.74 0.82 -6.76
C LEU A 16 16.39 1.51 -6.98
N GLN A 17 16.34 2.84 -6.91
CA GLN A 17 15.11 3.63 -6.93
C GLN A 17 14.07 3.17 -5.89
N LEU A 18 14.56 2.73 -4.73
CA LEU A 18 13.73 2.18 -3.65
C LEU A 18 13.75 3.10 -2.43
N VAL A 19 12.59 3.30 -1.82
CA VAL A 19 12.44 4.08 -0.59
C VAL A 19 11.61 3.28 0.41
N TYR A 20 12.18 3.07 1.59
CA TYR A 20 11.46 2.58 2.76
C TYR A 20 11.02 3.78 3.61
N ALA A 21 9.73 3.83 3.93
CA ALA A 21 9.14 4.85 4.78
C ALA A 21 8.43 4.17 5.96
N ASN A 22 8.85 4.52 7.18
CA ASN A 22 8.26 4.03 8.43
C ASN A 22 7.51 5.15 9.14
N PHE A 23 6.30 4.87 9.58
CA PHE A 23 5.46 5.81 10.32
C PHE A 23 5.19 5.27 11.72
N SER A 24 5.49 6.08 12.75
CA SER A 24 5.16 5.74 14.13
C SER A 24 3.67 5.92 14.38
N LEU A 25 3.03 4.86 14.86
CA LEU A 25 1.63 4.83 15.22
C LEU A 25 1.49 4.54 16.71
N ASP A 26 0.50 5.15 17.35
CA ASP A 26 0.09 4.82 18.71
C ASP A 26 -0.58 3.43 18.73
N ALA A 27 -0.76 2.85 19.92
CA ALA A 27 -1.38 1.52 20.06
C ALA A 27 -2.80 1.44 19.48
N SER A 28 -3.54 2.56 19.52
CA SER A 28 -4.84 2.73 18.90
C SER A 28 -4.79 3.97 18.00
N PRO A 29 -4.29 3.83 16.76
CA PRO A 29 -4.07 4.98 15.90
C PRO A 29 -5.40 5.58 15.41
N ASP A 30 -5.46 6.91 15.31
CA ASP A 30 -6.57 7.61 14.68
C ASP A 30 -6.68 7.22 13.20
N GLU A 31 -7.85 6.72 12.81
CA GLU A 31 -8.17 6.30 11.45
C GLU A 31 -7.93 7.43 10.44
N ARG A 32 -8.23 8.69 10.78
CA ARG A 32 -8.00 9.84 9.89
C ARG A 32 -6.52 10.08 9.64
N LYS A 33 -5.69 9.88 10.68
CA LYS A 33 -4.23 9.98 10.57
C LYS A 33 -3.68 8.87 9.68
N VAL A 34 -4.16 7.64 9.86
CA VAL A 34 -3.79 6.49 9.03
C VAL A 34 -4.18 6.74 7.57
N GLU A 35 -5.42 7.16 7.30
CA GLU A 35 -5.88 7.48 5.95
C GLU A 35 -5.04 8.58 5.28
N SER A 36 -4.69 9.62 6.04
CA SER A 36 -3.81 10.69 5.57
C SER A 36 -2.42 10.17 5.17
N ILE A 37 -1.85 9.25 5.94
CA ILE A 37 -0.56 8.63 5.60
C ILE A 37 -0.64 7.90 4.26
N PHE A 38 -1.63 7.01 4.09
CA PHE A 38 -1.78 6.25 2.84
C PHE A 38 -2.03 7.16 1.63
N ARG A 39 -2.92 8.15 1.76
CA ARG A 39 -3.19 9.13 0.69
C ARG A 39 -1.94 9.91 0.29
N ASN A 40 -1.12 10.33 1.25
CA ASN A 40 0.11 11.06 0.97
C ASN A 40 1.15 10.15 0.29
N VAL A 41 1.31 8.90 0.76
CA VAL A 41 2.21 7.93 0.14
C VAL A 41 1.80 7.63 -1.29
N GLU A 42 0.51 7.41 -1.54
CA GLU A 42 -0.03 7.17 -2.88
C GLU A 42 0.23 8.35 -3.82
N ALA A 43 -0.05 9.58 -3.37
CA ALA A 43 0.19 10.78 -4.17
C ALA A 43 1.67 10.96 -4.54
N ILE A 44 2.58 10.70 -3.59
CA ILE A 44 4.03 10.81 -3.80
C ILE A 44 4.54 9.70 -4.72
N ALA A 45 4.10 8.45 -4.53
CA ALA A 45 4.49 7.34 -5.38
C ALA A 45 4.04 7.60 -6.83
N ARG A 46 2.79 8.06 -7.01
CA ARG A 46 2.23 8.38 -8.32
C ARG A 46 2.95 9.55 -9.00
N SER A 47 3.26 10.63 -8.27
CA SER A 47 3.98 11.78 -8.84
C SER A 47 5.41 11.43 -9.25
N ALA A 48 6.02 10.44 -8.61
CA ALA A 48 7.31 9.88 -8.98
C ALA A 48 7.24 8.84 -10.11
N GLY A 49 6.05 8.53 -10.64
CA GLY A 49 5.85 7.48 -11.65
C GLY A 49 6.09 6.05 -11.11
N GLY A 50 6.04 5.87 -9.79
CA GLY A 50 6.24 4.60 -9.11
C GLY A 50 4.98 4.09 -8.42
N GLY A 51 5.16 3.07 -7.59
CA GLY A 51 4.12 2.49 -6.74
C GLY A 51 4.60 2.32 -5.31
N TYR A 52 3.73 1.84 -4.43
CA TYR A 52 4.09 1.50 -3.06
C TYR A 52 3.46 0.18 -2.64
N VAL A 53 4.10 -0.48 -1.68
CA VAL A 53 3.51 -1.60 -0.94
C VAL A 53 3.72 -1.34 0.56
N CYS A 54 2.69 -1.58 1.35
CA CYS A 54 2.77 -1.57 2.80
C CYS A 54 3.19 -2.96 3.29
N GLU A 55 4.47 -3.11 3.58
CA GLU A 55 5.05 -4.38 4.03
C GLU A 55 4.57 -4.77 5.43
N ALA A 56 4.41 -3.78 6.31
CA ALA A 56 4.03 -3.99 7.70
C ALA A 56 3.09 -2.89 8.20
N ALA A 57 2.05 -3.32 8.91
CA ALA A 57 1.13 -2.46 9.65
C ALA A 57 0.41 -3.28 10.74
N PRO A 58 -0.08 -2.63 11.81
CA PRO A 58 -0.96 -3.27 12.79
C PRO A 58 -2.22 -3.87 12.15
N THR A 59 -2.80 -4.90 12.76
CA THR A 59 -4.01 -5.56 12.24
C THR A 59 -5.18 -4.59 12.09
N SER A 60 -5.33 -3.63 13.01
CA SER A 60 -6.36 -2.57 12.93
C SER A 60 -6.23 -1.73 11.67
N VAL A 61 -5.00 -1.39 11.26
CA VAL A 61 -4.72 -0.62 10.04
C VAL A 61 -4.95 -1.44 8.77
N LYS A 62 -4.69 -2.75 8.84
CA LYS A 62 -4.83 -3.69 7.72
C LYS A 62 -6.28 -4.04 7.40
N ALA A 63 -7.21 -3.85 8.34
CA ALA A 63 -8.61 -4.22 8.16
C ALA A 63 -9.26 -3.34 7.07
N GLY A 64 -9.83 -3.97 6.03
CA GLY A 64 -10.54 -3.26 4.96
C GLY A 64 -9.67 -2.39 4.03
N ARG A 65 -8.34 -2.41 4.19
CA ARG A 65 -7.43 -1.56 3.41
C ARG A 65 -6.52 -2.39 2.52
N ASP A 66 -6.30 -1.87 1.31
CA ASP A 66 -5.35 -2.46 0.37
C ASP A 66 -3.92 -2.05 0.73
N MET A 67 -3.06 -3.05 0.89
CA MET A 67 -1.66 -2.85 1.25
C MET A 67 -0.77 -2.80 0.00
N PHE A 68 -1.28 -3.06 -1.20
CA PHE A 68 -0.47 -3.23 -2.41
C PHE A 68 -0.48 -2.02 -3.35
N GLY A 69 -1.22 -0.97 -3.01
CA GLY A 69 -1.34 0.23 -3.83
C GLY A 69 -2.11 -0.02 -5.14
N ASP A 70 -1.95 0.90 -6.08
CA ASP A 70 -2.53 0.76 -7.42
C ASP A 70 -1.72 -0.24 -8.27
N LEU A 71 -2.42 -1.17 -8.92
CA LEU A 71 -1.83 -2.16 -9.83
C LEU A 71 -1.53 -1.59 -11.23
N GLY A 72 -2.00 -0.39 -11.52
CA GLY A 72 -1.80 0.27 -12.81
C GLY A 72 -2.28 -0.57 -13.99
N GLU A 73 -1.58 -0.48 -15.11
CA GLU A 73 -1.92 -1.15 -16.37
C GLU A 73 -1.92 -2.69 -16.25
N SER A 74 -1.07 -3.24 -15.37
CA SER A 74 -0.99 -4.68 -15.11
C SER A 74 -2.20 -5.24 -14.36
N GLY A 75 -3.06 -4.39 -13.79
CA GLY A 75 -4.19 -4.81 -12.96
C GLY A 75 -5.12 -5.80 -13.64
N ALA A 76 -5.33 -5.68 -14.96
CA ALA A 76 -6.15 -6.63 -15.72
C ALA A 76 -5.55 -8.05 -15.73
N ILE A 77 -4.23 -8.15 -15.94
CA ILE A 77 -3.51 -9.43 -15.96
C ILE A 77 -3.54 -10.08 -14.57
N VAL A 78 -3.26 -9.31 -13.51
CA VAL A 78 -3.25 -9.84 -12.13
C VAL A 78 -4.64 -10.33 -11.72
N ARG A 79 -5.71 -9.60 -12.08
CA ARG A 79 -7.09 -10.04 -11.83
C ARG A 79 -7.45 -11.31 -12.61
N ALA A 80 -7.06 -11.42 -13.88
CA ALA A 80 -7.28 -12.63 -14.66
C ALA A 80 -6.55 -13.84 -14.05
N LEU A 81 -5.32 -13.64 -13.59
CA LEU A 81 -4.53 -14.66 -12.90
C LEU A 81 -5.23 -15.10 -11.60
N LYS A 82 -5.67 -14.15 -10.78
CA LYS A 82 -6.41 -14.43 -9.55
C LYS A 82 -7.69 -15.23 -9.82
N GLN A 83 -8.47 -14.84 -10.82
CA GLN A 83 -9.70 -15.55 -11.20
C GLN A 83 -9.43 -16.99 -11.68
N ARG A 84 -8.30 -17.23 -12.35
CA ARG A 84 -7.93 -18.56 -12.84
C ARG A 84 -7.54 -19.52 -11.71
N PHE A 85 -6.84 -19.02 -10.70
CA PHE A 85 -6.29 -19.82 -9.60
C PHE A 85 -7.18 -19.86 -8.35
N ASP A 86 -8.01 -18.85 -8.14
CA ASP A 86 -8.97 -18.78 -7.02
C ASP A 86 -10.35 -18.34 -7.53
N PRO A 87 -11.03 -19.19 -8.32
CA PRO A 87 -12.30 -18.84 -8.95
C PRO A 87 -13.44 -18.59 -7.95
N THR A 88 -13.31 -19.11 -6.72
CA THR A 88 -14.30 -18.93 -5.65
C THR A 88 -13.93 -17.81 -4.66
N GLY A 89 -12.77 -17.16 -4.84
CA GLY A 89 -12.35 -16.01 -4.04
C GLY A 89 -12.06 -16.34 -2.57
N VAL A 90 -11.71 -17.58 -2.24
CA VAL A 90 -11.51 -18.02 -0.84
C VAL A 90 -10.10 -17.72 -0.33
N LEU A 91 -9.12 -17.54 -1.22
CA LEU A 91 -7.76 -17.26 -0.85
C LEU A 91 -7.57 -15.76 -0.61
N ASN A 92 -7.52 -15.36 0.66
CA ASN A 92 -7.22 -13.99 1.09
C ASN A 92 -8.23 -12.95 0.55
N PRO A 93 -9.52 -13.07 0.89
CA PRO A 93 -10.60 -12.24 0.34
C PRO A 93 -10.40 -10.75 0.65
N GLY A 94 -10.75 -9.89 -0.32
CA GLY A 94 -10.69 -8.44 -0.19
C GLY A 94 -9.28 -7.83 -0.25
N ARG A 95 -8.26 -8.62 -0.64
CA ARG A 95 -6.86 -8.16 -0.75
C ARG A 95 -6.29 -8.36 -2.14
N PHE A 96 -5.42 -7.44 -2.55
CA PHE A 96 -4.75 -7.46 -3.85
C PHE A 96 -5.76 -7.64 -5.00
N ALA A 97 -5.56 -8.61 -5.89
CA ALA A 97 -6.43 -8.87 -7.02
C ALA A 97 -7.77 -9.57 -6.70
N GLY A 98 -8.20 -9.60 -5.43
CA GLY A 98 -9.51 -10.10 -5.00
C GLY A 98 -10.40 -9.03 -4.36
N ARG A 99 -10.35 -7.79 -4.86
CA ARG A 99 -11.36 -6.73 -4.62
C ARG A 99 -12.52 -6.93 -5.62
N ASN A 100 -13.75 -6.92 -5.11
CA ASN A 100 -14.97 -6.77 -5.92
C ASN A 100 -15.25 -5.28 -6.19
#